data_AF-A0A382V2P1-F1
#
_entry.id   AF-A0A382V2P1-F1
#
_cell.length_a   1.000
_cell.length_b   1.000
_cell.length_c   1.000
_cell.angle_alpha   90.00
_cell.angle_beta   90.00
_cell.angle_gamma   90.00
#
_symmetry.space_group_name_H-M   'P 1'
#
loop_
_entity.id
_entity.type
_entity.pdbx_description
1 polymer ?
#
loop_
_entity_poly.entity_id
_entity_poly.type
_entity_poly.pdbx_seq_one_letter_code
_entity_poly.pdbx_strand_id
1 'polypeptide(L)'
;MFTESRKVPNLATKPRQLFLADNQQFPTINHTTMKPLIALVIALTISSTLRAELNYEAISDWIKLPEGRENIGNMHGDVAVSSAGEVYVSVQDPKAGLQVYSADGKWIRNVKGAPNDFHGFVIRKQEDGEFIYGPRLGGGDILKMTLDGEIKLRISASAIPDKFKKGGRVRLTGMDVAPNGDLFVVDGYSSDYVHHFDKMGKYLASFGGKGEPFKFRTLHKIAVDTRFNPPRIIGTDRANGR
;
A
#
# COMPACT_ATOMS: atom_id res chain seq x y z
N MET A 1 31.82 -36.45 21.30
CA MET A 1 31.93 -35.97 22.69
C MET A 1 31.40 -34.53 22.68
N PHE A 2 30.17 -34.17 23.03
CA PHE A 2 29.05 -34.79 23.74
C PHE A 2 27.77 -34.78 22.87
N THR A 3 26.93 -35.78 23.08
CA THR A 3 25.57 -35.98 22.57
C THR A 3 24.54 -35.41 23.56
N GLU A 4 23.37 -34.94 23.10
CA GLU A 4 22.08 -35.49 23.55
C GLU A 4 20.87 -34.97 22.76
N SER A 5 20.04 -35.94 22.38
CA SER A 5 18.78 -35.86 21.65
C SER A 5 17.60 -35.74 22.62
N ARG A 6 16.65 -34.82 22.37
CA ARG A 6 15.34 -34.85 23.05
C ARG A 6 14.32 -35.65 22.24
N LYS A 7 13.87 -36.76 22.84
CA LYS A 7 12.77 -37.62 22.42
C LYS A 7 11.42 -36.95 22.65
N VAL A 8 10.48 -37.23 21.74
CA VAL A 8 9.05 -36.94 21.83
C VAL A 8 8.35 -38.05 22.62
N PRO A 9 7.42 -37.77 23.56
CA PRO A 9 6.59 -38.81 24.15
C PRO A 9 5.34 -39.07 23.30
N ASN A 10 5.18 -40.35 22.96
CA ASN A 10 3.97 -40.95 22.41
C ASN A 10 3.09 -41.38 23.61
N LEU A 11 1.83 -40.95 23.67
CA LEU A 11 0.86 -41.42 24.67
C LEU A 11 -0.30 -42.09 23.96
N ALA A 12 -0.22 -43.42 23.95
CA ALA A 12 -1.29 -44.32 23.56
C ALA A 12 -2.40 -44.34 24.62
N THR A 13 -3.61 -44.51 24.12
CA THR A 13 -4.89 -44.68 24.82
C THR A 13 -4.95 -45.96 25.66
N LYS A 14 -5.74 -45.96 26.75
CA LYS A 14 -6.53 -47.12 27.23
C LYS A 14 -7.68 -46.70 28.18
N PRO A 15 -8.77 -47.51 28.31
CA PRO A 15 -10.12 -47.04 28.63
C PRO A 15 -10.67 -47.46 30.01
N ARG A 16 -11.92 -47.05 30.26
CA ARG A 16 -12.89 -47.38 31.35
C ARG A 16 -12.83 -46.41 32.55
N GLN A 17 -13.95 -46.02 33.18
CA GLN A 17 -15.14 -46.81 33.48
C GLN A 17 -16.34 -45.88 33.75
N LEU A 18 -17.52 -46.34 33.33
CA LEU A 18 -18.83 -45.74 33.54
C LEU A 18 -19.24 -45.89 35.02
N PHE A 19 -19.58 -44.79 35.70
CA PHE A 19 -20.37 -44.82 36.93
C PHE A 19 -21.65 -43.99 36.73
N LEU A 20 -22.75 -44.62 37.14
CA LEU A 20 -24.13 -44.16 37.01
C LEU A 20 -24.50 -43.14 38.10
N ALA A 21 -25.34 -42.20 37.67
CA ALA A 21 -26.39 -41.48 38.40
C ALA A 21 -26.00 -40.50 39.52
N ASP A 22 -26.38 -39.23 39.30
CA ASP A 22 -27.30 -38.59 40.25
C ASP A 22 -28.37 -37.78 39.51
N ASN A 23 -29.61 -38.01 39.92
CA ASN A 23 -30.84 -37.44 39.37
C ASN A 23 -30.89 -35.92 39.63
N GLN A 24 -30.75 -35.12 38.57
CA GLN A 24 -31.26 -33.75 38.58
C GLN A 24 -32.61 -33.74 37.85
N GLN A 25 -33.67 -33.45 38.60
CA GLN A 25 -35.00 -33.16 38.05
C GLN A 25 -34.89 -31.94 37.12
N PHE A 26 -35.07 -32.17 35.83
CA PHE A 26 -35.31 -31.09 34.88
C PHE A 26 -36.78 -30.65 35.00
N PRO A 27 -37.07 -29.34 35.04
CA PRO A 27 -38.44 -28.86 35.00
C PRO A 27 -39.06 -29.20 33.64
N THR A 28 -40.26 -29.79 33.65
CA THR A 28 -41.07 -30.00 32.46
C THR A 28 -41.44 -28.65 31.84
N ILE A 29 -40.91 -28.37 30.65
CA ILE A 29 -41.26 -27.18 29.87
C ILE A 29 -42.59 -27.45 29.15
N ASN A 30 -43.62 -26.66 29.48
CA ASN A 30 -44.91 -26.69 28.80
C ASN A 30 -44.76 -26.31 27.31
N HIS A 31 -45.27 -27.15 26.42
CA HIS A 31 -45.13 -27.05 24.96
C HIS A 31 -45.96 -25.95 24.27
N THR A 32 -46.61 -25.04 25.00
CA THR A 32 -47.62 -24.13 24.42
C THR A 32 -47.18 -22.67 24.20
N THR A 33 -45.95 -22.29 24.53
CA THR A 33 -45.44 -20.91 24.33
C THR A 33 -44.20 -20.83 23.43
N MET A 34 -44.04 -21.80 22.53
CA MET A 34 -42.88 -21.90 21.64
C MET A 34 -43.24 -21.67 20.16
N LYS A 35 -44.16 -20.75 19.88
CA LYS A 35 -44.56 -20.40 18.50
C LYS A 35 -44.30 -18.95 18.04
N PRO A 36 -44.20 -17.90 18.89
CA PRO A 36 -43.82 -16.58 18.39
C PRO A 36 -42.30 -16.32 18.41
N LEU A 37 -41.52 -17.05 19.21
CA LEU A 37 -40.07 -16.78 19.36
C LEU A 37 -39.22 -17.35 18.22
N ILE A 38 -39.65 -18.46 17.60
CA ILE A 38 -38.93 -19.09 16.48
C ILE A 38 -39.09 -18.26 15.19
N ALA A 39 -40.23 -17.59 15.00
CA ALA A 39 -40.45 -16.72 13.83
C ALA A 39 -39.54 -15.47 13.83
N LEU A 40 -39.23 -14.91 15.01
CA LEU A 40 -38.34 -13.74 15.13
C LEU A 40 -36.86 -14.08 14.88
N VAL A 41 -36.41 -15.28 15.26
CA VAL A 41 -35.04 -15.74 14.99
C VAL A 41 -34.84 -16.09 13.51
N ILE A 42 -35.85 -16.66 12.85
CA ILE A 42 -35.80 -16.95 11.40
C ILE A 42 -35.79 -15.65 10.58
N ALA A 43 -36.55 -14.63 10.99
CA ALA A 43 -36.53 -13.31 10.34
C ALA A 43 -35.18 -12.59 10.46
N LEU A 44 -34.40 -12.81 11.54
CA LEU A 44 -33.04 -12.27 11.66
C LEU A 44 -31.98 -13.06 10.88
N THR A 45 -32.19 -14.35 10.62
CA THR A 45 -31.24 -15.18 9.85
C THR A 45 -31.33 -14.99 8.32
N ILE A 46 -32.39 -14.37 7.82
CA ILE A 46 -32.60 -14.12 6.37
C ILE A 46 -32.26 -12.65 6.00
N SER A 47 -31.63 -11.90 6.90
CA SER A 47 -30.82 -10.73 6.49
C SER A 47 -29.53 -11.22 5.81
N SER A 48 -29.69 -12.07 4.79
CA SER A 48 -28.68 -12.33 3.78
C SER A 48 -28.18 -10.97 3.33
N THR A 49 -26.88 -10.77 3.52
CA THR A 49 -26.10 -9.61 3.14
C THR A 49 -26.58 -9.05 1.79
N LEU A 50 -27.43 -8.02 1.83
CA LEU A 50 -27.61 -7.11 0.70
C LEU A 50 -26.27 -6.38 0.56
N ARG A 51 -25.31 -7.03 -0.10
CA ARG A 51 -24.19 -6.31 -0.68
C ARG A 51 -24.79 -5.63 -1.90
N ALA A 52 -25.03 -4.33 -1.80
CA ALA A 52 -25.28 -3.53 -2.98
C ALA A 52 -24.16 -3.86 -3.98
N GLU A 53 -24.52 -4.29 -5.19
CA GLU A 53 -23.53 -4.42 -6.24
C GLU A 53 -22.95 -3.03 -6.50
N LEU A 54 -21.64 -2.90 -6.30
CA LEU A 54 -20.92 -1.68 -6.65
C LEU A 54 -20.87 -1.61 -8.17
N ASN A 55 -21.79 -0.84 -8.74
CA ASN A 55 -21.77 -0.51 -10.16
C ASN A 55 -20.80 0.65 -10.39
N TYR A 56 -19.86 0.44 -11.29
CA TYR A 56 -18.93 1.46 -11.74
C TYR A 56 -19.14 1.70 -13.23
N GLU A 57 -19.24 2.95 -13.62
CA GLU A 57 -19.28 3.37 -15.02
C GLU A 57 -17.96 4.07 -15.37
N ALA A 58 -17.36 3.66 -16.48
CA ALA A 58 -16.18 4.34 -16.99
C ALA A 58 -16.61 5.66 -17.63
N ILE A 59 -16.13 6.78 -17.08
CA ILE A 59 -16.32 8.10 -17.66
C ILE A 59 -15.19 8.33 -18.66
N SER A 60 -15.52 8.32 -19.96
CA SER A 60 -14.59 8.73 -21.00
C SER A 60 -14.29 10.22 -20.92
N ASP A 61 -13.10 10.61 -21.37
CA ASP A 61 -12.71 12.03 -21.51
C ASP A 61 -12.89 12.87 -20.23
N TRP A 62 -12.71 12.23 -19.07
CA TRP A 62 -12.88 12.87 -17.77
C TRP A 62 -11.95 14.10 -17.61
N ILE A 63 -10.74 14.05 -18.16
CA ILE A 63 -9.77 15.15 -18.08
C ILE A 63 -10.12 16.27 -19.07
N LYS A 64 -10.31 17.48 -18.53
CA LYS A 64 -10.43 18.73 -19.29
C LYS A 64 -9.12 19.52 -19.15
N LEU A 65 -8.37 19.57 -20.24
CA LEU A 65 -7.06 20.22 -20.30
C LEU A 65 -7.17 21.76 -20.26
N PRO A 66 -6.11 22.47 -19.83
CA PRO A 66 -6.09 23.92 -19.93
C PRO A 66 -6.14 24.39 -21.39
N GLU A 67 -6.57 25.64 -21.61
CA GLU A 67 -6.66 26.23 -22.94
C GLU A 67 -5.31 26.16 -23.69
N GLY A 68 -5.36 25.85 -24.98
CA GLY A 68 -4.18 25.71 -25.84
C GLY A 68 -3.41 24.40 -25.67
N ARG A 69 -3.90 23.45 -24.86
CA ARG A 69 -3.27 22.14 -24.67
C ARG A 69 -4.11 21.02 -25.30
N GLU A 70 -3.55 20.37 -26.32
CA GLU A 70 -4.21 19.28 -27.05
C GLU A 70 -4.13 17.93 -26.33
N ASN A 71 -3.06 17.70 -25.56
CA ASN A 71 -2.80 16.44 -24.88
C ASN A 71 -2.15 16.65 -23.51
N ILE A 72 -2.39 15.70 -22.60
CA ILE A 72 -1.87 15.76 -21.23
C ILE A 72 -0.33 15.72 -21.19
N GLY A 73 0.30 15.11 -22.20
CA GLY A 73 1.73 14.92 -22.35
C GLY A 73 2.19 13.49 -22.05
N ASN A 74 3.48 13.21 -22.23
CA ASN A 74 4.03 11.89 -21.92
C ASN A 74 3.99 11.64 -20.41
N MET A 75 3.67 10.42 -19.99
CA MET A 75 3.40 10.10 -18.60
C MET A 75 4.23 8.89 -18.16
N HIS A 76 4.64 8.87 -16.90
CA HIS A 76 4.98 7.62 -16.24
C HIS A 76 3.74 6.92 -15.67
N GLY A 77 2.63 7.65 -15.58
CA GLY A 77 1.29 7.11 -15.36
C GLY A 77 0.88 7.01 -13.89
N ASP A 78 1.49 7.78 -12.99
CA ASP A 78 1.04 7.81 -11.59
C ASP A 78 0.03 8.92 -11.33
N VAL A 79 -0.92 8.58 -10.47
CA VAL A 79 -2.05 9.42 -10.06
C VAL A 79 -2.23 9.28 -8.55
N ALA A 80 -2.44 10.40 -7.86
CA ALA A 80 -2.81 10.39 -6.45
C ALA A 80 -3.91 11.41 -6.18
N VAL A 81 -4.71 11.18 -5.14
CA VAL A 81 -5.81 12.07 -4.76
C VAL A 81 -5.50 12.69 -3.41
N SER A 82 -5.58 14.00 -3.30
CA SER A 82 -5.45 14.70 -2.02
C SER A 82 -6.71 14.54 -1.19
N SER A 83 -6.65 14.88 0.10
CA SER A 83 -7.83 14.82 0.96
C SER A 83 -8.91 15.85 0.65
N ALA A 84 -8.61 16.84 -0.18
CA ALA A 84 -9.58 17.77 -0.75
C ALA A 84 -10.30 17.20 -2.00
N GLY A 85 -9.94 15.99 -2.45
CA GLY A 85 -10.49 15.38 -3.66
C GLY A 85 -9.86 15.90 -4.96
N GLU A 86 -8.74 16.63 -4.87
CA GLU A 86 -7.98 17.04 -6.06
C GLU A 86 -7.13 15.86 -6.56
N VAL A 87 -7.11 15.67 -7.88
CA VAL A 87 -6.41 14.58 -8.55
C VAL A 87 -5.10 15.10 -9.14
N TYR A 88 -3.99 14.54 -8.67
CA TYR A 88 -2.64 14.87 -9.08
C TYR A 88 -2.16 13.83 -10.09
N VAL A 89 -1.51 14.29 -11.16
CA VAL A 89 -1.09 13.44 -12.27
C VAL A 89 0.36 13.76 -12.64
N SER A 90 1.23 12.75 -12.63
CA SER A 90 2.62 12.90 -13.07
C SER A 90 2.73 12.98 -14.59
N VAL A 91 3.46 13.98 -15.09
CA VAL A 91 3.79 14.09 -16.52
C VAL A 91 5.26 14.45 -16.71
N GLN A 92 5.81 14.08 -17.86
CA GLN A 92 7.20 14.34 -18.25
C GLN A 92 7.38 15.71 -18.92
N ASP A 93 6.55 16.68 -18.55
CA ASP A 93 6.64 18.07 -19.01
C ASP A 93 7.51 18.88 -18.03
N PRO A 94 8.65 19.46 -18.46
CA PRO A 94 9.51 20.30 -17.62
C PRO A 94 8.81 21.48 -16.94
N LYS A 95 7.68 21.95 -17.48
CA LYS A 95 6.89 23.07 -16.93
C LYS A 95 5.65 22.61 -16.16
N ALA A 96 5.34 21.33 -16.16
CA ALA A 96 4.08 20.81 -15.62
C ALA A 96 4.22 19.44 -14.93
N GLY A 97 5.38 19.13 -14.34
CA GLY A 97 5.74 17.78 -13.83
C GLY A 97 4.67 17.08 -12.98
N LEU A 98 3.89 17.85 -12.23
CA LEU A 98 2.60 17.42 -11.65
C LEU A 98 1.49 18.39 -12.05
N GLN A 99 0.45 17.85 -12.69
CA GLN A 99 -0.78 18.57 -13.01
C GLN A 99 -1.86 18.21 -11.98
N VAL A 100 -2.68 19.19 -11.59
CA VAL A 100 -3.75 19.03 -10.60
C VAL A 100 -5.10 19.30 -11.25
N TYR A 101 -6.03 18.38 -11.05
CA TYR A 101 -7.39 18.43 -11.56
C TYR A 101 -8.40 18.34 -10.41
N SER A 102 -9.59 18.90 -10.61
CA SER A 102 -10.72 18.70 -9.71
C SER A 102 -11.25 17.27 -9.79
N ALA A 103 -12.16 16.90 -8.88
CA ALA A 103 -12.85 15.61 -8.91
C ALA A 103 -13.69 15.37 -10.19
N ASP A 104 -14.11 16.44 -10.88
CA ASP A 104 -14.79 16.38 -12.18
C ASP A 104 -13.84 16.59 -13.38
N GLY A 105 -12.53 16.49 -13.13
CA GLY A 105 -11.47 16.44 -14.14
C GLY A 105 -11.10 17.78 -14.78
N LYS A 106 -11.58 18.91 -14.24
CA LYS A 106 -11.17 20.24 -14.70
C LYS A 106 -9.76 20.55 -14.21
N TRP A 107 -8.88 20.99 -15.12
CA TRP A 107 -7.56 21.48 -14.74
C TRP A 107 -7.65 22.64 -13.73
N ILE A 108 -6.86 22.55 -12.66
CA ILE A 108 -6.77 23.58 -11.61
C ILE A 108 -5.44 24.32 -11.71
N ARG A 109 -4.32 23.60 -11.67
CA ARG A 109 -2.96 24.17 -11.62
C ARG A 109 -1.90 23.13 -11.96
N ASN A 110 -0.67 23.60 -12.15
CA ASN A 110 0.53 22.75 -12.03
C ASN A 110 1.15 22.97 -10.64
N VAL A 111 1.68 21.90 -10.03
CA VAL A 111 2.41 22.03 -8.76
C VAL A 111 3.73 22.75 -9.02
N LYS A 112 3.99 23.84 -8.30
CA LYS A 112 5.16 24.68 -8.52
C LYS A 112 6.44 23.90 -8.21
N GLY A 113 7.42 23.91 -9.13
CA GLY A 113 8.70 23.25 -8.92
C GLY A 113 8.66 21.72 -8.84
N ALA A 114 7.51 21.10 -9.15
CA ALA A 114 7.43 19.65 -9.26
C ALA A 114 8.35 19.15 -10.38
N PRO A 115 9.19 18.14 -10.12
CA PRO A 115 10.03 17.54 -11.14
C PRO A 115 9.19 16.83 -12.20
N ASN A 116 9.70 16.81 -13.43
CA ASN A 116 9.07 16.11 -14.54
C ASN A 116 9.48 14.63 -14.65
N ASP A 117 10.13 14.08 -13.62
CA ASP A 117 10.62 12.71 -13.60
C ASP A 117 10.22 11.94 -12.34
N PHE A 118 9.14 12.35 -11.67
CA PHE A 118 8.44 11.47 -10.75
C PHE A 118 7.84 10.29 -11.53
N HIS A 119 8.51 9.14 -11.43
CA HIS A 119 8.04 7.91 -12.06
C HIS A 119 6.90 7.27 -11.29
N GLY A 120 6.97 7.37 -9.96
CA GLY A 120 5.85 7.18 -9.07
C GLY A 120 5.84 8.23 -7.98
N PHE A 121 4.68 8.47 -7.39
CA PHE A 121 4.52 9.32 -6.23
C PHE A 121 3.25 8.95 -5.47
N VAL A 122 3.19 9.33 -4.20
CA VAL A 122 2.01 9.17 -3.35
C VAL A 122 1.68 10.49 -2.66
N ILE A 123 0.41 10.67 -2.30
CA ILE A 123 -0.02 11.71 -1.36
C ILE A 123 -0.37 11.03 -0.03
N ARG A 124 0.20 11.54 1.06
CA ARG A 124 0.03 10.97 2.41
C ARG A 124 -0.16 12.08 3.44
N LYS A 125 -1.15 11.89 4.30
CA LYS A 125 -1.31 12.64 5.54
C LYS A 125 -0.29 12.20 6.56
N GLN A 126 0.24 13.16 7.28
CA GLN A 126 1.13 13.04 8.43
C GLN A 126 0.59 13.96 9.53
N GLU A 127 1.21 13.92 10.71
CA GLU A 127 0.81 14.76 11.85
C GLU A 127 0.87 16.26 11.52
N ASP A 128 1.80 16.67 10.67
CA ASP A 128 2.09 18.07 10.31
C ASP A 128 1.47 18.53 8.99
N GLY A 129 0.67 17.68 8.32
CA GLY A 129 -0.03 18.06 7.09
C GLY A 129 -0.16 16.94 6.06
N GLU A 130 -0.44 17.31 4.82
CA GLU A 130 -0.57 16.40 3.69
C GLU A 130 0.51 16.72 2.65
N PHE A 131 1.22 15.69 2.19
CA PHE A 131 2.42 15.88 1.39
C PHE A 131 2.47 14.92 0.21
N ILE A 132 3.12 15.38 -0.85
CA ILE A 132 3.55 14.57 -1.99
C ILE A 132 4.88 13.93 -1.64
N TYR A 133 5.01 12.62 -1.86
CA TYR A 133 6.26 11.88 -1.75
C TYR A 133 6.55 11.22 -3.08
N GLY A 134 7.71 11.47 -3.66
CA GLY A 134 8.08 10.86 -4.94
C GLY A 134 9.58 10.73 -5.10
N PRO A 135 10.09 9.59 -5.59
CA PRO A 135 11.43 9.50 -6.07
C PRO A 135 11.55 9.99 -7.52
N ARG A 136 12.68 10.62 -7.83
CA ARG A 136 13.02 11.06 -9.18
C ARG A 136 13.78 9.97 -9.93
N LEU A 137 13.25 9.56 -11.07
CA LEU A 137 13.83 8.45 -11.85
C LEU A 137 15.18 8.82 -12.49
N GLY A 138 15.28 10.03 -13.03
CA GLY A 138 16.52 10.57 -13.59
C GLY A 138 17.39 11.21 -12.52
N GLY A 139 16.78 11.98 -11.61
CA GLY A 139 17.47 12.68 -10.53
C GLY A 139 18.06 11.78 -9.45
N GLY A 140 17.41 10.65 -9.16
CA GLY A 140 17.84 9.69 -8.14
C GLY A 140 17.61 10.15 -6.69
N ASP A 141 17.15 11.38 -6.47
CA ASP A 141 16.74 11.90 -5.17
C ASP A 141 15.27 11.58 -4.86
N ILE A 142 14.95 11.54 -3.56
CA ILE A 142 13.59 11.35 -3.03
C ILE A 142 13.13 12.66 -2.42
N LEU A 143 11.91 13.08 -2.75
CA LEU A 143 11.35 14.35 -2.31
C LEU A 143 10.10 14.15 -1.45
N LYS A 144 10.01 14.89 -0.35
CA LYS A 144 8.75 15.25 0.34
C LYS A 144 8.43 16.69 -0.03
N MET A 145 7.27 16.93 -0.60
CA MET A 145 6.81 18.26 -1.01
C MET A 145 5.44 18.56 -0.40
N THR A 146 5.17 19.82 -0.10
CA THR A 146 3.80 20.28 0.15
C THR A 146 2.97 20.20 -1.13
N LEU A 147 1.65 20.23 -0.98
CA LEU A 147 0.70 20.19 -2.11
C LEU A 147 0.80 21.38 -3.09
N ASP A 148 1.41 22.49 -2.66
CA ASP A 148 1.70 23.68 -3.46
C ASP A 148 3.14 23.71 -4.02
N GLY A 149 4.01 22.78 -3.59
CA GLY A 149 5.30 22.51 -4.23
C GLY A 149 6.54 22.94 -3.47
N GLU A 150 6.41 23.33 -2.20
CA GLU A 150 7.56 23.57 -1.33
C GLU A 150 8.23 22.24 -0.95
N ILE A 151 9.55 22.15 -1.08
CA ILE A 151 10.31 20.95 -0.71
C ILE A 151 10.59 20.96 0.79
N LYS A 152 10.04 19.98 1.52
CA LYS A 152 10.23 19.81 2.97
C LYS A 152 11.34 18.82 3.32
N LEU A 153 11.61 17.84 2.44
CA LEU A 153 12.71 16.90 2.58
C LEU A 153 13.26 16.56 1.19
N ARG A 154 14.58 16.46 1.09
CA ARG A 154 15.30 15.90 -0.06
C ARG A 154 16.33 14.90 0.43
N ILE A 155 16.22 13.67 -0.05
CA ILE A 155 17.19 12.59 0.22
C ILE A 155 17.98 12.34 -1.06
N SER A 156 19.28 12.59 -1.03
CA SER A 156 20.18 12.34 -2.16
C SER A 156 20.36 10.85 -2.40
N ALA A 157 20.59 10.46 -3.67
CA ALA A 157 21.02 9.10 -4.04
C ALA A 157 22.28 8.64 -3.27
N SER A 158 23.11 9.58 -2.80
CA SER A 158 24.29 9.27 -1.97
C SER A 158 23.94 8.71 -0.59
N ALA A 159 22.71 8.90 -0.09
CA ALA A 159 22.25 8.28 1.15
C ALA A 159 22.09 6.76 1.03
N ILE A 160 21.93 6.25 -0.20
CA ILE A 160 21.88 4.81 -0.48
C ILE A 160 23.31 4.28 -0.57
N PRO A 161 23.69 3.21 0.16
CA PRO A 161 25.02 2.63 0.08
C PRO A 161 25.35 2.10 -1.32
N ASP A 162 26.61 2.29 -1.76
CA ASP A 162 27.05 1.95 -3.13
C ASP A 162 26.88 0.48 -3.50
N LYS A 163 26.92 -0.44 -2.52
CA LYS A 163 26.67 -1.88 -2.75
C LYS A 163 25.27 -2.18 -3.29
N PHE A 164 24.32 -1.26 -3.14
CA PHE A 164 22.97 -1.38 -3.68
C PHE A 164 22.77 -0.61 -4.99
N LYS A 165 23.83 0.02 -5.53
CA LYS A 165 23.76 0.78 -6.78
C LYS A 165 24.33 -0.03 -7.93
N LYS A 166 23.58 -0.13 -9.03
CA LYS A 166 24.08 -0.77 -10.25
C LYS A 166 24.76 0.27 -11.12
N GLY A 167 26.05 0.11 -11.38
CA GLY A 167 26.82 1.10 -12.18
C GLY A 167 26.86 2.48 -11.52
N GLY A 168 26.94 2.51 -10.18
CA GLY A 168 27.06 3.74 -9.38
C GLY A 168 25.78 4.59 -9.31
N ARG A 169 24.65 4.11 -9.82
CA ARG A 169 23.39 4.85 -9.86
C ARG A 169 22.22 4.05 -9.30
N VAL A 170 21.17 4.77 -8.95
CA VAL A 170 19.81 4.26 -8.74
C VAL A 170 18.91 4.73 -9.87
N ARG A 171 17.83 4.01 -10.11
CA ARG A 171 16.72 4.33 -11.00
C ARG A 171 15.42 3.98 -10.28
N LEU A 172 15.06 4.88 -9.37
CA LEU A 172 13.94 4.75 -8.45
C LEU A 172 12.60 4.88 -9.19
N THR A 173 11.65 3.98 -8.93
CA THR A 173 10.40 3.87 -9.69
C THR A 173 9.14 4.15 -8.88
N GLY A 174 9.21 4.08 -7.55
CA GLY A 174 8.07 4.36 -6.69
C GLY A 174 8.44 4.32 -5.22
N MET A 175 7.51 4.71 -4.37
CA MET A 175 7.67 4.65 -2.92
C MET A 175 6.32 4.64 -2.21
N ASP A 176 6.33 4.33 -0.92
CA ASP A 176 5.21 4.62 -0.03
C ASP A 176 5.71 4.99 1.39
N VAL A 177 4.81 5.52 2.20
CA VAL A 177 5.08 6.01 3.56
C VAL A 177 4.32 5.16 4.56
N ALA A 178 5.03 4.61 5.55
CA ALA A 178 4.42 3.85 6.63
C ALA A 178 3.75 4.75 7.69
N PRO A 179 2.87 4.20 8.56
CA PRO A 179 2.17 5.00 9.57
C PRO A 179 3.08 5.76 10.54
N ASN A 180 4.30 5.28 10.78
CA ASN A 180 5.31 5.94 11.60
C ASN A 180 6.11 7.04 10.85
N GLY A 181 5.80 7.26 9.57
CA GLY A 181 6.48 8.21 8.70
C GLY A 181 7.69 7.65 7.96
N ASP A 182 8.06 6.38 8.18
CA ASP A 182 9.18 5.77 7.46
C ASP A 182 8.89 5.66 5.97
N LEU A 183 9.94 5.79 5.18
CA LEU A 183 9.87 5.82 3.72
C LEU A 183 10.43 4.52 3.16
N PHE A 184 9.64 3.85 2.32
CA PHE A 184 10.08 2.69 1.56
C PHE A 184 10.13 3.07 0.09
N VAL A 185 11.29 2.95 -0.54
CA VAL A 185 11.54 3.43 -1.91
C VAL A 185 12.11 2.30 -2.75
N VAL A 186 11.54 2.03 -3.91
CA VAL A 186 11.96 0.92 -4.77
C VAL A 186 12.87 1.39 -5.91
N ASP A 187 13.99 0.68 -6.10
CA ASP A 187 14.95 0.86 -7.19
C ASP A 187 14.65 -0.04 -8.41
N GLY A 188 13.42 0.03 -8.91
CA GLY A 188 12.84 -0.94 -9.84
C GLY A 188 13.45 -1.00 -11.24
N TYR A 189 14.14 0.06 -11.69
CA TYR A 189 14.83 0.06 -12.99
C TYR A 189 16.34 -0.15 -12.88
N SER A 190 16.84 -0.51 -11.70
CA SER A 190 18.26 -0.76 -11.46
C SER A 190 18.47 -2.04 -10.64
N SER A 191 18.46 -1.94 -9.31
CA SER A 191 18.89 -3.02 -8.41
C SER A 191 17.75 -3.91 -7.93
N ASP A 192 16.49 -3.45 -8.06
CA ASP A 192 15.28 -4.07 -7.52
C ASP A 192 15.25 -4.20 -5.99
N TYR A 193 16.13 -3.51 -5.27
CA TYR A 193 16.03 -3.38 -3.82
C TYR A 193 14.94 -2.39 -3.44
N VAL A 194 14.35 -2.61 -2.26
CA VAL A 194 13.58 -1.61 -1.53
C VAL A 194 14.49 -1.01 -0.46
N HIS A 195 14.65 0.31 -0.49
CA HIS A 195 15.41 1.08 0.46
C HIS A 195 14.47 1.64 1.54
N HIS A 196 14.85 1.47 2.80
CA HIS A 196 14.10 1.94 3.96
C HIS A 196 14.84 3.11 4.60
N PHE A 197 14.14 4.23 4.73
CA PHE A 197 14.59 5.42 5.43
C PHE A 197 13.63 5.73 6.58
N ASP A 198 14.14 6.35 7.64
CA ASP A 198 13.26 6.95 8.63
C ASP A 198 12.54 8.19 8.07
N LYS A 199 11.58 8.72 8.84
CA LYS A 199 10.83 9.93 8.48
C LYS A 199 11.68 11.19 8.24
N MET A 200 12.92 11.21 8.72
CA MET A 200 13.88 12.31 8.54
C MET A 200 14.80 12.08 7.33
N GLY A 201 14.66 10.96 6.64
CA GLY A 201 15.46 10.59 5.47
C GLY A 201 16.80 9.94 5.81
N LYS A 202 17.01 9.50 7.06
CA LYS A 202 18.18 8.70 7.41
C LYS A 202 18.00 7.30 6.86
N TYR A 203 18.99 6.81 6.12
CA TYR A 203 19.00 5.45 5.62
C TYR A 203 19.09 4.44 6.78
N LEU A 204 18.20 3.44 6.77
CA LEU A 204 18.14 2.39 7.78
C LEU A 204 18.60 1.04 7.22
N ALA A 205 17.98 0.58 6.14
CA ALA A 205 18.22 -0.75 5.58
C ALA A 205 17.81 -0.84 4.10
N SER A 206 18.18 -1.96 3.47
CA SER A 206 17.60 -2.38 2.20
C SER A 206 17.29 -3.88 2.25
N PHE A 207 16.25 -4.29 1.56
CA PHE A 207 15.85 -5.68 1.40
C PHE A 207 15.26 -5.91 0.00
N GLY A 208 15.03 -7.17 -0.38
CA GLY A 208 14.58 -7.49 -1.74
C GLY A 208 15.74 -7.72 -2.70
N GLY A 209 15.62 -7.22 -3.91
CA GLY A 209 16.60 -7.38 -4.98
C GLY A 209 16.38 -8.64 -5.84
N LYS A 210 17.32 -8.82 -6.76
CA LYS A 210 17.30 -9.86 -7.81
C LYS A 210 17.67 -11.26 -7.32
N GLY A 211 18.19 -11.37 -6.10
CA GLY A 211 18.59 -12.64 -5.48
C GLY A 211 17.48 -13.30 -4.67
N GLU A 212 17.76 -14.48 -4.12
CA GLU A 212 16.88 -15.14 -3.17
C GLU A 212 16.64 -14.29 -1.91
N PRO A 213 15.47 -14.41 -1.24
CA PRO A 213 14.33 -15.25 -1.63
C PRO A 213 13.37 -14.56 -2.62
N PHE A 214 13.61 -13.28 -2.95
CA PHE A 214 12.63 -12.45 -3.64
C PHE A 214 12.67 -12.61 -5.16
N LYS A 215 13.87 -12.61 -5.75
CA LYS A 215 14.10 -12.70 -7.20
C LYS A 215 13.28 -11.68 -8.00
N PHE A 216 13.19 -10.46 -7.48
CA PHE A 216 12.46 -9.41 -8.17
C PHE A 216 13.05 -9.13 -9.55
N ARG A 217 12.18 -8.83 -10.50
CA ARG A 217 12.52 -8.38 -11.84
C ARG A 217 11.65 -7.19 -12.18
N THR A 218 12.21 -6.00 -11.96
CA THR A 218 11.45 -4.75 -12.07
C THR A 218 10.31 -4.70 -11.07
N LEU A 219 10.64 -4.76 -9.78
CA LEU A 219 9.70 -4.39 -8.72
C LEU A 219 9.37 -2.90 -8.90
N HIS A 220 8.21 -2.63 -9.47
CA HIS A 220 7.97 -1.38 -10.15
C HIS A 220 7.34 -0.34 -9.23
N LYS A 221 6.28 -0.73 -8.52
CA LYS A 221 5.64 0.08 -7.47
C LYS A 221 5.45 -0.76 -6.22
N ILE A 222 5.32 -0.07 -5.09
CA ILE A 222 5.00 -0.66 -3.80
C ILE A 222 3.90 0.14 -3.11
N ALA A 223 3.19 -0.48 -2.18
CA ALA A 223 2.28 0.18 -1.26
C ALA A 223 2.42 -0.43 0.14
N VAL A 224 2.26 0.40 1.16
CA VAL A 224 2.17 -0.05 2.56
C VAL A 224 0.71 -0.37 2.86
N ASP A 225 0.42 -1.65 3.09
CA ASP A 225 -0.88 -2.17 3.47
C ASP A 225 -1.03 -2.18 5.00
N THR A 226 -1.78 -1.21 5.49
CA THR A 226 -2.05 -0.98 6.92
C THR A 226 -3.20 -1.81 7.48
N ARG A 227 -3.83 -2.69 6.67
CA ARG A 227 -4.87 -3.61 7.13
C ARG A 227 -4.32 -4.73 8.02
N PHE A 228 -3.00 -4.93 8.00
CA PHE A 228 -2.29 -5.94 8.78
C PHE A 228 -1.52 -5.30 9.94
N ASN A 229 -1.30 -6.07 11.01
CA ASN A 229 -0.42 -5.70 12.11
C ASN A 229 0.66 -6.78 12.32
N PRO A 230 1.95 -6.50 12.06
CA PRO A 230 2.46 -5.23 11.54
C PRO A 230 2.02 -4.96 10.09
N PRO A 231 2.06 -3.69 9.62
CA PRO A 231 1.80 -3.35 8.22
C PRO A 231 2.68 -4.17 7.27
N ARG A 232 2.16 -4.43 6.07
CA ARG A 232 2.89 -5.17 5.03
C ARG A 232 3.25 -4.27 3.87
N ILE A 233 4.29 -4.63 3.14
CA ILE A 233 4.57 -4.01 1.84
C ILE A 233 4.08 -4.97 0.77
N ILE A 234 3.19 -4.48 -0.08
CA ILE A 234 2.81 -5.13 -1.34
C ILE A 234 3.54 -4.45 -2.49
N GLY A 235 3.84 -5.16 -3.56
CA GLY A 235 4.54 -4.59 -4.70
C GLY A 235 4.23 -5.30 -5.99
N THR A 236 4.49 -4.62 -7.10
CA THR A 236 4.22 -5.10 -8.45
C THR A 236 5.52 -5.49 -9.14
N ASP A 237 5.79 -6.79 -9.19
CA ASP A 237 6.99 -7.39 -9.75
C ASP A 237 6.80 -7.60 -11.26
N ARG A 238 6.89 -6.48 -12.00
CA ARG A 238 6.34 -6.31 -13.34
C ARG A 238 6.81 -7.38 -14.32
N ALA A 239 8.11 -7.66 -14.38
CA ALA A 239 8.63 -8.61 -15.38
C ALA A 239 8.44 -10.08 -14.96
N ASN A 240 8.07 -10.33 -13.70
CA ASN A 240 7.63 -11.64 -13.25
C ASN A 240 6.09 -11.81 -13.32
N GLY A 241 5.33 -10.73 -13.55
CA GLY A 241 3.87 -10.77 -13.72
C GLY A 241 3.10 -11.08 -12.42
N ARG A 242 3.58 -10.60 -11.27
CA ARG A 242 2.96 -10.82 -9.95
C ARG A 242 2.98 -9.58 -9.05
#